data_AF-A0A7K1JL17-F1
#
_entry.id   AF-A0A7K1JL17-F1
#
_cell.length_a   1.000
_cell.length_b   1.000
_cell.length_c   1.000
_cell.angle_alpha   90.00
_cell.angle_beta   90.00
_cell.angle_gamma   90.00
#
_symmetry.space_group_name_H-M   'P 1'
#
loop_
_entity.id
_entity.type
_entity.pdbx_description
1 polymer ?
#
loop_
_entity_poly.entity_id
_entity_poly.type
_entity_poly.pdbx_seq_one_letter_code
_entity_poly.pdbx_strand_id
1 'polypeptide(L)' 'MVHKTSEEATMTAPPLTPPTAVSHDEVGVHVRGLGCSYATCTCGWTARPRHLRACAEQDAWRHSIECGCALAFPLVNR' A
#
# COMPACT_ATOMS: atom_id res chain seq x y z
N MET A 1 -12.64 56.95 -23.63
CA MET A 1 -12.87 56.08 -22.47
C MET A 1 -13.37 54.75 -23.01
N VAL A 2 -12.50 53.75 -23.15
CA VAL A 2 -12.88 52.43 -23.69
C VAL A 2 -12.50 51.41 -22.62
N HIS A 3 -13.50 50.88 -21.92
CA HIS A 3 -13.28 49.81 -20.95
C HIS A 3 -13.14 48.50 -21.72
N LYS A 4 -11.96 47.89 -21.65
CA LYS A 4 -11.69 46.53 -22.13
C LYS A 4 -11.98 45.57 -20.97
N THR A 5 -13.03 44.76 -21.11
CA THR A 5 -13.35 43.69 -20.16
C THR A 5 -12.46 42.49 -20.47
N SER A 6 -11.62 42.11 -19.51
CA SER A 6 -10.85 40.87 -19.58
C SER A 6 -11.71 39.75 -19.01
N GLU A 7 -12.00 38.74 -19.84
CA GLU A 7 -12.76 37.55 -19.46
C GLU A 7 -11.82 36.58 -18.74
N GLU A 8 -12.02 36.43 -17.43
CA GLU A 8 -11.28 35.48 -16.58
C GLU A 8 -11.88 34.09 -16.79
N ALA A 9 -11.19 33.25 -17.55
CA ALA A 9 -11.58 31.87 -17.77
C ALA A 9 -11.35 31.05 -16.50
N THR A 10 -12.40 30.85 -15.71
CA THR A 10 -12.43 29.93 -14.57
C THR A 10 -12.23 28.49 -15.05
N MET A 11 -11.00 27.98 -14.92
CA MET A 11 -10.67 26.58 -15.20
C MET A 11 -11.10 25.72 -14.01
N THR A 12 -12.30 25.14 -14.09
CA THR A 12 -12.77 24.17 -13.09
C THR A 12 -12.01 22.85 -13.25
N ALA A 13 -11.25 22.45 -12.22
CA ALA A 13 -10.58 21.16 -12.18
C ALA A 13 -11.61 20.00 -12.16
N PRO A 14 -11.32 18.87 -12.83
CA PRO A 14 -12.22 17.71 -12.80
C PRO A 14 -12.43 17.21 -11.36
N PRO A 15 -13.65 16.76 -11.02
CA PRO A 15 -13.92 16.19 -9.70
C PRO A 15 -13.06 14.94 -9.48
N LEU A 16 -12.35 14.91 -8.35
CA LEU A 16 -11.61 13.73 -7.92
C LEU A 16 -12.61 12.64 -7.52
N THR A 17 -12.69 11.57 -8.29
CA THR A 17 -13.44 10.39 -7.90
C THR A 17 -12.76 9.78 -6.67
N PRO A 18 -13.47 9.57 -5.54
CA PRO A 18 -12.88 8.88 -4.40
C PRO A 18 -12.50 7.46 -4.84
N PRO A 19 -11.32 6.95 -4.44
CA PRO A 19 -10.93 5.60 -4.77
C PRO A 19 -11.99 4.64 -4.25
N THR A 20 -12.58 3.86 -5.15
CA THR A 20 -13.48 2.77 -4.77
C THR A 20 -12.66 1.83 -3.89
N ALA A 21 -13.11 1.58 -2.66
CA ALA A 21 -12.44 0.66 -1.75
C ALA A 21 -12.59 -0.76 -2.32
N VAL A 22 -11.63 -1.18 -3.14
CA VAL A 22 -11.50 -2.58 -3.55
C VAL A 22 -10.93 -3.33 -2.35
N SER A 23 -11.52 -4.47 -1.98
CA SER A 23 -10.90 -5.35 -1.00
C SER A 23 -9.69 -6.01 -1.68
N HIS A 24 -8.49 -5.52 -1.39
CA HIS A 24 -7.25 -6.17 -1.81
C HIS A 24 -6.90 -7.25 -0.80
N ASP A 25 -6.29 -8.34 -1.27
CA ASP A 25 -5.58 -9.24 -0.38
C ASP A 25 -4.52 -8.48 0.42
N GLU A 26 -4.33 -8.85 1.69
CA GLU A 26 -3.42 -8.16 2.59
C GLU A 26 -2.20 -9.01 2.92
N VAL A 27 -1.02 -8.41 2.83
CA VAL A 27 0.25 -9.00 3.26
C VAL A 27 0.75 -8.37 4.56
N GLY A 28 1.08 -9.23 5.52
CA GLY A 28 1.58 -8.85 6.83
C GLY A 28 2.78 -9.69 7.25
N VAL A 29 3.50 -9.26 8.28
CA VAL A 29 4.66 -9.94 8.85
C VAL A 29 4.31 -10.49 10.22
N HIS A 30 4.63 -11.76 10.44
CA HIS A 30 4.54 -12.43 11.73
C HIS A 30 5.94 -12.52 12.37
N VAL A 31 6.03 -12.23 13.67
CA VAL A 31 7.28 -12.37 14.45
C VAL A 31 7.08 -13.44 15.52
N ARG A 32 7.73 -14.60 15.36
CA ARG A 32 7.70 -15.70 16.34
C ARG A 32 9.00 -15.76 17.13
N GLY A 33 9.03 -15.10 18.29
CA GLY A 33 10.16 -15.17 19.22
C GLY A 33 11.50 -14.69 18.61
N LEU A 34 12.61 -15.11 19.20
CA LEU A 34 13.95 -14.73 18.74
C LEU A 34 14.29 -15.44 17.41
N GLY A 35 14.43 -14.66 16.34
CA GLY A 35 15.07 -15.10 15.11
C GLY A 35 14.17 -15.82 14.10
N CYS A 36 12.85 -15.71 14.21
CA CYS A 36 11.91 -16.26 13.22
C CYS A 36 10.81 -15.25 12.89
N SER A 37 11.00 -14.52 11.79
CA SER A 37 9.99 -13.62 11.22
C SER A 37 9.68 -14.01 9.79
N TYR A 38 8.43 -13.93 9.35
CA TYR A 38 8.04 -14.24 7.96
C TYR A 38 6.80 -13.46 7.54
N ALA A 39 6.69 -13.18 6.25
CA ALA A 39 5.50 -12.55 5.67
C ALA A 39 4.49 -13.59 5.17
N THR A 40 3.20 -13.27 5.28
CA THR A 40 2.09 -14.05 4.71
C THR A 40 1.08 -13.11 4.09
N CYS A 41 0.42 -13.55 3.02
CA CYS A 41 -0.62 -12.80 2.35
C CYS A 41 -1.93 -13.59 2.31
N THR A 42 -3.07 -12.91 2.40
CA THR A 42 -4.39 -13.55 2.27
C THR A 42 -4.64 -14.13 0.88
N CYS A 43 -3.84 -13.76 -0.12
CA CYS A 43 -3.84 -14.37 -1.46
C CYS A 43 -3.26 -15.81 -1.47
N GLY A 44 -2.77 -16.31 -0.33
CA GLY A 44 -2.21 -17.65 -0.18
C GLY A 44 -0.68 -17.73 -0.24
N TRP A 45 0.00 -16.59 -0.48
CA TRP A 45 1.46 -16.55 -0.50
C TRP A 45 2.08 -16.54 0.91
N THR A 46 3.21 -17.23 1.08
CA THR A 46 3.99 -17.26 2.33
C THR A 46 5.48 -17.16 2.04
N ALA A 47 6.17 -16.24 2.71
CA ALA A 47 7.61 -16.07 2.59
C ALA A 47 8.38 -17.15 3.36
N ARG A 48 9.67 -17.31 3.02
CA ARG A 48 10.59 -18.11 3.83
C ARG A 48 10.86 -17.41 5.18
N PRO A 49 11.06 -18.17 6.28
CA PRO A 49 11.48 -17.60 7.56
C PRO A 49 12.80 -16.81 7.45
N ARG A 50 12.85 -15.68 8.15
CA ARG A 50 13.98 -14.76 8.24
C ARG A 50 14.41 -14.57 9.70
N HIS A 51 15.71 -14.44 9.92
CA HIS A 51 16.25 -14.11 11.24
C HIS A 51 16.00 -12.65 11.62
N LEU A 52 16.08 -11.75 10.64
CA LEU A 52 15.85 -10.32 10.84
C LEU A 52 14.42 -9.96 10.43
N ARG A 53 13.69 -9.31 11.33
CA ARG A 53 12.35 -8.75 11.06
C ARG A 53 12.35 -7.87 9.80
N ALA A 54 13.38 -7.04 9.62
CA ALA A 54 13.51 -6.17 8.45
C ALA A 54 13.51 -6.94 7.12
N CYS A 55 14.11 -8.14 7.07
CA CYS A 55 14.06 -8.97 5.86
C CYS A 55 12.65 -9.50 5.58
N ALA A 56 11.88 -9.84 6.62
CA ALA A 56 10.49 -10.26 6.45
C ALA A 56 9.59 -9.09 6.00
N GLU A 57 9.86 -7.87 6.47
CA GLU A 57 9.20 -6.66 5.95
C GLU A 57 9.53 -6.42 4.47
N GLN A 58 10.78 -6.60 4.06
CA GLN A 58 11.18 -6.52 2.64
C GLN A 58 10.47 -7.55 1.77
N ASP A 59 10.30 -8.79 2.26
CA ASP A 59 9.54 -9.82 1.55
C ASP A 59 8.06 -9.39 1.36
N ALA A 60 7.44 -8.79 2.38
CA ALA A 60 6.06 -8.28 2.29
C ALA A 60 5.92 -7.14 1.27
N TRP A 61 6.83 -6.16 1.32
CA TRP A 61 6.87 -5.06 0.34
C TRP A 61 7.07 -5.56 -1.08
N ARG A 62 8.02 -6.49 -1.28
CA ARG A 62 8.28 -7.09 -2.58
C ARG A 62 7.02 -7.77 -3.13
N HIS A 63 6.35 -8.58 -2.31
CA HIS A 63 5.12 -9.26 -2.71
C HIS A 63 3.99 -8.27 -3.05
N SER A 64 3.81 -7.22 -2.25
CA SER A 64 2.84 -6.16 -2.52
C SER A 64 3.08 -5.49 -3.88
N ILE A 65 4.34 -5.16 -4.19
CA ILE A 65 4.73 -4.55 -5.47
C ILE A 65 4.51 -5.52 -6.64
N GLU A 66 4.88 -6.79 -6.49
CA GLU A 66 4.79 -7.79 -7.56
C GLU A 66 3.35 -8.24 -7.83
N CYS A 67 2.48 -8.29 -6.82
CA CYS A 67 1.15 -8.88 -6.91
C CYS A 67 -0.01 -7.89 -6.71
N GLY A 68 0.25 -6.64 -6.33
CA GLY A 68 -0.80 -5.64 -6.08
C GLY A 68 -1.62 -5.89 -4.80
N CYS A 69 -1.14 -6.75 -3.90
CA CYS A 69 -1.73 -6.96 -2.58
C CYS A 69 -1.45 -5.74 -1.68
N ALA A 70 -2.41 -5.35 -0.85
CA ALA A 70 -2.24 -4.26 0.12
C ALA A 70 -1.35 -4.71 1.28
N LEU A 71 -0.66 -3.77 1.92
CA LEU A 71 0.02 -4.04 3.18
C LEU A 71 -0.98 -3.97 4.34
N ALA A 72 -0.92 -4.95 5.23
CA ALA A 72 -1.67 -4.88 6.48
C ALA A 72 -1.24 -3.66 7.31
N PHE A 73 -2.16 -3.11 8.11
CA PHE A 73 -1.87 -2.08 9.09
C PHE A 73 -2.24 -2.55 10.50
N PRO A 74 -1.28 -2.73 11.41
CA PRO A 74 0.17 -2.58 11.22
C PRO A 74 0.77 -3.67 10.31
N LEU A 75 1.85 -3.34 9.60
CA LEU A 75 2.55 -4.31 8.74
C LEU A 75 3.08 -5.50 9.54
N VAL A 76 3.44 -5.27 10.80
CA VAL A 76 4.02 -6.30 11.66
C VAL A 76 3.06 -6.65 12.79
N ASN A 77 2.61 -7.89 12.77
CA ASN A 77 1.77 -8.51 13.77
C ASN A 77 2.66 -9.30 14.73
N ARG A 78 2.59 -8.95 16.02
CA ARG A 78 3.29 -9.65 17.10
C ARG A 78 2.61 -10.96 17.44
#